data_AF-A0A520C438-F1
#
_entry.id   AF-A0A520C438-F1
#
_cell.length_a   1.000
_cell.length_b   1.000
_cell.length_c   1.000
_cell.angle_alpha   90.00
_cell.angle_beta   90.00
_cell.angle_gamma   90.00
#
_symmetry.space_group_name_H-M   'P 1'
#
loop_
_entity.id
_entity.type
_entity.pdbx_description
1 polymer ?
#
loop_
_entity_poly.entity_id
_entity_poly.type
_entity_poly.pdbx_seq_one_letter_code
_entity_poly.pdbx_strand_id
1 'polypeptide(L)'
;MDPIKKNLLILHLTVFVWGFTGVLGKVISIDAVPMVWYRVLIASITLYAWFLLTKKNIKISKKQFIQFFLTGGIVAIHWIFFFHAIKVSTVSVTLVCLSSFTLFTAILEPLIKKQPISIGDILIGLLII
;
A
#
# COMPACT_ATOMS: atom_id res chain seq x y z
N MET A 1 -19.82 -21.33 -5.42
CA MET A 1 -18.36 -21.20 -5.65
C MET A 1 -17.69 -21.21 -4.29
N ASP A 2 -16.71 -22.09 -4.07
CA ASP A 2 -16.02 -22.15 -2.77
C ASP A 2 -15.51 -20.76 -2.37
N PRO A 3 -15.74 -20.30 -1.12
CA PRO A 3 -15.31 -18.98 -0.67
C PRO A 3 -13.80 -18.77 -0.86
N ILE A 4 -13.00 -19.84 -0.74
CA ILE A 4 -11.55 -19.83 -1.00
C ILE A 4 -11.24 -19.51 -2.46
N LYS A 5 -11.92 -20.16 -3.42
CA LYS A 5 -11.71 -19.92 -4.86
C LYS A 5 -12.09 -18.49 -5.26
N LYS A 6 -13.17 -17.96 -4.67
CA LYS A 6 -13.58 -16.56 -4.88
C LYS A 6 -12.52 -15.58 -4.36
N ASN A 7 -12.00 -15.78 -3.15
CA ASN A 7 -10.98 -14.90 -2.58
C ASN A 7 -9.66 -14.97 -3.34
N LEU A 8 -9.25 -16.16 -3.79
CA LEU A 8 -8.07 -16.33 -4.65
C LEU A 8 -8.20 -15.56 -5.96
N LEU A 9 -9.36 -15.63 -6.61
CA LEU A 9 -9.60 -14.88 -7.85
C LEU A 9 -9.53 -13.36 -7.62
N ILE A 10 -10.15 -12.88 -6.54
CA ILE A 10 -10.11 -11.46 -6.15
C ILE A 10 -8.66 -11.01 -5.89
N LEU A 11 -7.86 -11.83 -5.20
CA LEU A 11 -6.45 -11.55 -4.94
C LEU A 11 -5.66 -11.42 -6.25
N HIS A 12 -5.78 -12.40 -7.15
CA HIS A 12 -5.06 -12.38 -8.43
C HIS A 12 -5.45 -11.17 -9.28
N LEU A 13 -6.74 -10.84 -9.33
CA LEU A 13 -7.22 -9.66 -10.04
C LEU A 13 -6.70 -8.36 -9.42
N THR A 14 -6.63 -8.30 -8.09
CA THR A 14 -6.07 -7.14 -7.36
C THR A 14 -4.59 -6.96 -7.69
N VAL A 15 -3.79 -8.04 -7.62
CA VAL A 15 -2.36 -8.02 -7.97
C VAL A 15 -2.15 -7.61 -9.42
N PHE A 16 -2.98 -8.13 -10.33
CA PHE A 16 -2.94 -7.77 -11.75
C PHE A 16 -3.19 -6.27 -11.95
N VAL A 17 -4.25 -5.71 -11.35
CA VAL A 17 -4.56 -4.28 -11.42
C VAL A 17 -3.46 -3.43 -10.78
N TRP A 18 -2.90 -3.87 -9.65
CA TRP A 18 -1.78 -3.20 -8.99
C TRP A 18 -0.52 -3.16 -9.86
N GLY A 19 -0.25 -4.19 -10.66
CA GLY A 19 0.87 -4.22 -11.60
C GLY A 19 0.88 -3.05 -12.60
N PHE A 20 -0.29 -2.62 -13.07
CA PHE A 20 -0.39 -1.46 -13.97
C PHE A 20 -0.18 -0.12 -13.27
N THR A 21 -0.36 -0.06 -11.95
CA THR A 21 -0.37 1.20 -11.21
C THR A 21 0.95 1.94 -11.34
N GLY A 22 2.07 1.22 -11.28
CA GLY A 22 3.39 1.82 -11.44
C GLY A 22 3.65 2.32 -12.86
N VAL A 23 3.25 1.52 -13.86
CA VAL A 23 3.39 1.87 -15.29
C VAL A 23 2.57 3.11 -15.64
N LEU A 24 1.30 3.14 -15.25
CA LEU A 24 0.43 4.30 -15.44
C LEU A 24 0.96 5.52 -14.69
N GLY A 25 1.48 5.33 -13.46
CA GLY A 25 2.12 6.39 -12.69
C GLY A 25 3.32 7.02 -13.40
N LYS A 26 4.12 6.23 -14.14
CA LYS A 26 5.24 6.76 -14.93
C LYS A 26 4.75 7.61 -16.10
N VAL A 27 3.74 7.13 -16.84
CA VAL A 27 3.22 7.75 -18.08
C VAL A 27 2.43 9.04 -17.82
N ILE A 28 1.70 9.14 -16.71
CA ILE A 28 0.90 10.33 -16.37
C ILE A 28 1.81 11.54 -16.10
N SER A 29 1.70 12.66 -16.82
CA SER A 29 2.62 13.80 -16.69
C SER A 29 2.62 14.56 -15.34
N ILE A 30 1.61 14.32 -14.49
CA ILE A 30 1.45 14.97 -13.18
C ILE A 30 2.53 14.51 -12.19
N ASP A 31 3.02 15.43 -11.37
CA ASP A 31 3.98 15.14 -10.31
C ASP A 31 3.41 14.21 -9.22
N ALA A 32 4.31 13.54 -8.49
CA ALA A 32 3.95 12.51 -7.50
C ALA A 32 2.99 13.01 -6.41
N VAL A 33 3.23 14.22 -5.87
CA VAL A 33 2.39 14.81 -4.81
C VAL A 33 0.95 15.04 -5.30
N PRO A 34 0.70 15.85 -6.35
CA PRO A 34 -0.66 16.05 -6.86
C PRO A 34 -1.32 14.75 -7.34
N MET A 35 -0.56 13.81 -7.91
CA MET A 35 -1.09 12.50 -8.31
C MET A 35 -1.69 11.73 -7.12
N VAL A 36 -0.98 11.67 -6.00
CA VAL A 36 -1.48 11.00 -4.78
C VAL A 36 -2.67 11.76 -4.21
N TRP A 37 -2.62 13.09 -4.18
CA TRP A 37 -3.74 13.92 -3.71
C TRP A 37 -5.03 13.65 -4.47
N TYR A 38 -5.00 13.61 -5.80
CA TYR A 38 -6.20 13.30 -6.60
C TYR A 38 -6.74 11.90 -6.32
N ARG A 39 -5.86 10.90 -6.18
CA ARG A 39 -6.26 9.52 -5.87
C ARG A 39 -6.93 9.42 -4.50
N VAL A 40 -6.33 10.06 -3.48
CA VAL A 40 -6.89 10.07 -2.12
C VAL A 40 -8.21 10.84 -2.11
N LEU A 41 -8.31 11.97 -2.81
CA LEU A 41 -9.54 12.76 -2.91
C LEU A 41 -10.69 11.94 -3.52
N ILE A 42 -10.44 11.26 -4.64
CA ILE A 42 -11.44 10.38 -5.29
C ILE A 42 -11.85 9.26 -4.32
N ALA A 43 -10.89 8.62 -3.64
CA ALA A 43 -11.18 7.57 -2.68
C ALA A 43 -12.02 8.08 -1.50
N SER A 44 -11.68 9.24 -0.93
CA SER A 44 -12.39 9.87 0.17
C SER A 44 -13.82 10.25 -0.22
N ILE A 45 -14.03 10.86 -1.39
CA ILE A 45 -15.36 11.23 -1.89
C ILE A 45 -16.21 9.97 -2.13
N THR A 46 -15.64 8.96 -2.79
CA THR A 46 -16.36 7.72 -3.09
C THR A 46 -16.75 6.97 -1.82
N LEU A 47 -15.83 6.90 -0.85
CA LEU A 47 -16.10 6.27 0.43
C LEU A 47 -17.15 7.04 1.25
N TYR A 48 -17.10 8.38 1.21
CA TYR A 48 -18.10 9.23 1.84
C TYR A 48 -19.48 9.03 1.21
N ALA A 49 -19.57 9.03 -0.13
CA ALA A 49 -20.81 8.73 -0.85
C ALA A 49 -21.35 7.34 -0.50
N TRP A 50 -20.48 6.33 -0.38
CA TRP A 50 -20.87 4.99 0.05
C TRP A 50 -21.48 4.97 1.47
N PHE A 51 -20.92 5.74 2.41
CA PHE A 51 -21.48 5.85 3.76
C PHE A 51 -22.86 6.50 3.78
N LEU A 52 -23.09 7.53 2.94
CA LEU A 52 -24.40 8.16 2.77
C LEU A 52 -25.44 7.16 2.25
N LEU A 53 -25.08 6.39 1.21
CA LEU A 53 -25.96 5.38 0.61
C LEU A 53 -26.29 4.24 1.59
N THR A 54 -25.30 3.80 2.38
CA THR A 54 -25.47 2.68 3.32
C THR A 54 -26.07 3.13 4.66
N LYS A 55 -26.29 4.43 4.87
CA LYS A 55 -26.76 5.04 6.13
C LYS A 55 -25.96 4.59 7.36
N LYS A 56 -24.67 4.28 7.20
CA LYS A 56 -23.82 3.86 8.32
C LYS A 56 -23.40 5.07 9.14
N ASN A 57 -23.50 4.95 10.46
CA ASN A 57 -23.05 5.99 11.38
C ASN A 57 -21.51 6.14 11.31
N ILE A 58 -21.04 7.33 10.93
CA ILE A 58 -19.61 7.71 10.92
C ILE A 58 -19.21 8.28 12.29
N LYS A 59 -19.69 7.66 13.38
CA LYS A 59 -19.31 8.08 14.74
C LYS A 59 -17.97 7.45 15.07
N ILE A 60 -16.94 8.28 15.13
CA ILE A 60 -15.59 7.89 15.55
C ILE A 60 -15.24 8.58 16.86
N SER A 61 -14.60 7.83 17.76
CA SER A 61 -14.01 8.42 18.97
C SER A 61 -12.78 9.26 18.64
N LYS A 62 -12.42 10.22 19.50
CA LYS A 62 -11.18 11.01 19.34
C LYS A 62 -9.94 10.12 19.20
N LYS A 63 -9.89 8.99 19.92
CA LYS A 63 -8.80 8.00 19.84
C LYS A 63 -8.72 7.35 18.45
N GLN A 64 -9.86 6.91 17.91
CA GLN A 64 -9.92 6.34 16.57
C GLN A 64 -9.54 7.35 15.49
N PHE A 65 -9.99 8.61 15.64
CA PHE A 65 -9.61 9.69 14.74
C PHE A 65 -8.09 9.88 14.66
N ILE A 66 -7.41 9.94 15.82
CA ILE A 66 -5.94 10.06 15.88
C ILE A 66 -5.27 8.84 15.24
N GLN A 67 -5.74 7.63 15.52
CA GLN A 67 -5.21 6.41 14.91
C GLN A 67 -5.33 6.44 13.38
N PHE A 68 -6.50 6.79 12.84
CA PHE A 68 -6.72 6.90 11.41
C PHE A 68 -5.93 8.02 10.75
N PHE A 69 -5.76 9.14 11.44
CA PHE A 69 -4.94 10.25 10.95
C PHE A 69 -3.46 9.85 10.84
N LEU A 70 -2.92 9.19 11.87
CA LEU A 70 -1.53 8.72 11.85
C LEU A 70 -1.30 7.64 10.80
N THR A 71 -2.17 6.62 10.72
CA THR A 71 -2.02 5.56 9.71
C THR A 71 -2.21 6.11 8.30
N GLY A 72 -3.22 6.97 8.09
CA GLY A 72 -3.44 7.64 6.81
C GLY A 72 -2.26 8.53 6.40
N GLY A 73 -1.66 9.25 7.34
CA GLY A 73 -0.47 10.08 7.11
C GLY A 73 0.74 9.25 6.67
N ILE A 74 1.01 8.14 7.36
CA ILE A 74 2.11 7.21 6.99
C ILE A 74 1.88 6.64 5.58
N VAL A 75 0.65 6.22 5.27
CA VAL A 75 0.29 5.69 3.95
C VAL A 75 0.43 6.77 2.86
N ALA A 76 0.02 8.00 3.13
CA ALA A 76 0.16 9.11 2.18
C ALA A 76 1.64 9.41 1.88
N ILE A 77 2.49 9.49 2.90
CA ILE A 77 3.94 9.67 2.74
C ILE A 77 4.52 8.52 1.91
N HIS A 78 4.17 7.28 2.25
CA HIS A 78 4.61 6.10 1.51
C HIS A 78 4.23 6.18 0.02
N TRP A 79 2.97 6.51 -0.31
CA TRP A 79 2.54 6.65 -1.70
C TRP A 79 3.25 7.78 -2.43
N ILE A 80 3.46 8.93 -1.78
CA ILE A 80 4.19 10.05 -2.38
C ILE A 80 5.61 9.61 -2.74
N PHE A 81 6.32 8.95 -1.83
CA PHE A 81 7.68 8.47 -2.09
C PHE A 81 7.72 7.37 -3.15
N PHE A 82 6.74 6.46 -3.16
CA PHE A 82 6.63 5.43 -4.19
C PHE A 82 6.47 6.04 -5.59
N PHE A 83 5.53 6.96 -5.79
CA PHE A 83 5.34 7.61 -7.10
C PHE A 83 6.50 8.54 -7.45
N HIS A 84 7.12 9.18 -6.46
CA HIS A 84 8.31 9.99 -6.69
C HIS A 84 9.49 9.14 -7.18
N ALA A 85 9.73 7.99 -6.57
CA ALA A 85 10.75 7.03 -7.02
C ALA A 85 10.51 6.55 -8.46
N ILE A 86 9.24 6.27 -8.82
CA ILE A 86 8.87 5.93 -10.20
C ILE A 86 9.18 7.08 -11.16
N LYS A 87 8.92 8.33 -10.74
CA LYS A 87 9.16 9.50 -11.59
C LYS A 87 10.64 9.73 -11.83
N VAL A 88 11.46 9.63 -10.78
CA VAL A 88 12.92 9.85 -10.84
C VAL A 88 13.67 8.68 -11.49
N SER A 89 13.18 7.44 -11.34
CA SER A 89 13.82 6.23 -11.86
C SER A 89 12.94 5.48 -12.86
N THR A 90 13.10 4.16 -12.99
CA THR A 90 12.22 3.28 -13.78
C THR A 90 11.21 2.58 -12.87
N VAL A 91 10.10 2.13 -13.47
CA VAL A 91 9.09 1.32 -12.77
C VAL A 91 9.73 0.04 -12.25
N SER A 92 10.58 -0.62 -13.04
CA SER A 92 11.27 -1.85 -12.67
C SER A 92 12.18 -1.67 -11.46
N VAL A 93 13.03 -0.64 -11.44
CA VAL A 93 13.94 -0.37 -10.30
C VAL A 93 13.13 -0.08 -9.04
N THR A 94 12.05 0.69 -9.15
CA THR A 94 11.19 0.99 -7.99
C THR A 94 10.53 -0.28 -7.43
N LEU A 95 10.10 -1.20 -8.30
CA LEU A 95 9.49 -2.47 -7.88
C LEU A 95 10.51 -3.43 -7.23
N VAL A 96 11.76 -3.47 -7.71
CA VAL A 96 12.85 -4.22 -7.05
C VAL A 96 13.17 -3.61 -5.69
N CYS A 97 13.18 -2.28 -5.56
CA CYS A 97 13.32 -1.66 -4.25
C CYS A 97 12.13 -2.01 -3.33
N LEU A 98 10.92 -2.13 -3.87
CA LEU A 98 9.75 -2.54 -3.10
C LEU A 98 9.84 -4.00 -2.64
N SER A 99 10.42 -4.91 -3.43
CA SER A 99 10.63 -6.30 -2.99
C SER A 99 11.57 -6.38 -1.79
N SER A 100 12.52 -5.45 -1.65
CA SER A 100 13.38 -5.37 -0.45
C SER A 100 12.63 -5.14 0.86
N PHE A 101 11.36 -4.69 0.79
CA PHE A 101 10.50 -4.58 1.97
C PHE A 101 10.40 -5.90 2.73
N THR A 102 10.37 -7.06 2.05
CA THR A 102 10.30 -8.38 2.70
C THR A 102 11.53 -8.66 3.57
N LEU A 103 12.72 -8.32 3.06
CA LEU A 103 13.97 -8.41 3.80
C LEU A 103 13.97 -7.47 5.01
N PHE A 104 13.54 -6.21 4.83
CA PHE A 104 13.42 -5.29 5.96
C PHE A 104 12.41 -5.78 6.99
N THR A 105 11.27 -6.34 6.59
CA THR A 105 10.29 -6.91 7.52
C THR A 105 10.83 -8.13 8.25
N ALA A 106 11.59 -9.02 7.60
CA ALA A 106 12.19 -10.18 8.25
C ALA A 106 13.16 -9.79 9.38
N ILE A 107 13.73 -8.59 9.33
CA ILE A 107 14.61 -8.04 10.37
C ILE A 107 13.82 -7.20 11.39
N LEU A 108 12.99 -6.26 10.92
CA LEU A 108 12.26 -5.31 11.76
C LEU A 108 11.12 -5.95 12.55
N GLU A 109 10.42 -6.92 11.98
CA GLU A 109 9.28 -7.57 12.66
C GLU A 109 9.71 -8.31 13.93
N PRO A 110 10.77 -9.16 13.93
CA PRO A 110 11.28 -9.75 15.16
C PRO A 110 11.77 -8.70 16.17
N LEU A 111 12.39 -7.61 15.72
CA LEU A 111 12.86 -6.51 16.59
C LEU A 111 11.68 -5.81 17.30
N ILE A 112 10.62 -5.49 16.57
CA ILE A 112 9.43 -4.82 17.11
C ILE A 112 8.66 -5.78 18.03
N LYS A 113 8.51 -7.05 17.64
CA LYS A 113 7.80 -8.08 18.42
C LYS A 113 8.65 -8.68 19.55
N LYS A 114 9.93 -8.31 19.67
CA LYS A 114 10.91 -8.87 20.63
C LYS A 114 11.03 -10.39 20.53
N GLN A 115 11.05 -10.91 19.31
CA GLN A 115 11.22 -12.33 19.00
C GLN A 115 12.62 -12.58 18.40
N PRO A 116 13.15 -13.81 18.50
CA PRO A 116 14.44 -14.13 17.87
C PRO A 116 14.34 -14.00 16.35
N ILE A 117 15.39 -13.47 15.74
CA ILE A 117 15.49 -13.35 14.29
C ILE A 117 15.73 -14.75 13.70
N SER A 118 14.84 -15.17 12.78
CA SER A 118 15.01 -16.39 12.01
C SER A 118 15.96 -16.14 10.83
N ILE A 119 17.10 -16.84 10.79
CA ILE A 119 18.05 -16.77 9.68
C ILE A 119 17.39 -17.23 8.36
N GLY A 120 16.44 -18.18 8.44
CA GLY A 120 15.69 -18.65 7.29
C GLY A 120 14.86 -17.55 6.63
N ASP A 121 14.22 -16.70 7.43
CA ASP A 121 13.39 -15.61 6.91
C ASP A 121 14.24 -14.53 6.23
N ILE A 122 15.45 -14.27 6.76
CA ILE A 122 16.43 -13.38 6.13
C ILE A 122 16.92 -13.97 4.79
N LEU A 123 17.24 -15.26 4.74
CA LEU A 123 17.69 -15.91 3.51
C LEU A 123 16.61 -15.88 2.43
N ILE A 124 15.35 -16.14 2.79
CA ILE A 124 14.21 -16.03 1.88
C ILE A 124 14.05 -14.58 1.41
N GLY A 125 14.15 -13.61 2.32
CA GLY A 125 14.12 -12.18 1.98
C GLY A 125 15.23 -11.78 1.00
N LEU A 126 16.44 -12.31 1.18
CA LEU A 126 17.58 -12.06 0.29
C LEU A 126 17.39 -12.69 -1.09
N LEU A 127 16.77 -13.86 -1.17
CA LEU A 127 16.50 -14.57 -2.43
C LEU A 127 15.39 -13.91 -3.28
N ILE A 128 14.47 -13.19 -2.63
CA ILE A 128 13.36 -12.48 -3.30
C ILE A 128 13.85 -11.21 -4.03
N ILE A 129 14.94 -10.60 -3.57
CA ILE A 129 15.54 -9.39 -4.15
C ILE A 129 16.46 -9.79 -5.30
#